data_AF-A0A510JL67-F1
#
_entry.id   AF-A0A510JL67-F1
#
_cell.length_a   1.000
_cell.length_b   1.000
_cell.length_c   1.000
_cell.angle_alpha   90.00
_cell.angle_beta   90.00
_cell.angle_gamma   90.00
#
_symmetry.space_group_name_H-M   'P 1'
#
loop_
_entity.id
_entity.type
_entity.pdbx_description
1 polymer ?
#
loop_
_entity_poly.entity_id
_entity_poly.type
_entity_poly.pdbx_seq_one_letter_code
_entity_poly.pdbx_strand_id
1 'polypeptide(L)'
;MDSKEVMILANGYKKARAVYHGVEGGVNHLWTISALQLHRRAVLVIDEMAASDIKVKTYRYFKEIEAKNLDLEKYKKYLIELGK
;
A
#
# COMPACT_ATOMS: atom_id res chain seq x y z
N MET A 1 4.60 6.79 15.34
CA MET A 1 3.47 7.35 14.53
C MET A 1 3.66 8.84 14.29
N ASP A 2 4.86 9.34 14.53
CA ASP A 2 5.12 10.76 14.68
C ASP A 2 5.64 11.38 13.38
N SER A 3 5.98 10.53 12.40
CA SER A 3 6.28 10.93 11.03
C SER A 3 5.07 11.63 10.41
N LYS A 4 5.31 12.60 9.53
CA LYS A 4 4.23 13.26 8.80
C LYS A 4 3.55 12.31 7.81
N GLU A 5 4.35 11.43 7.18
CA GLU A 5 3.93 10.44 6.19
C GLU A 5 4.78 9.19 6.36
N VAL A 6 4.17 8.03 6.12
CA VAL A 6 4.84 6.72 6.16
C VAL A 6 4.53 5.97 4.89
N MET A 7 5.57 5.49 4.19
CA MET A 7 5.44 4.63 3.02
C MET A 7 6.07 3.27 3.32
N ILE A 8 5.36 2.19 2.99
CA ILE A 8 5.86 0.82 3.08
C ILE A 8 5.80 0.15 1.72
N LEU A 9 6.86 -0.58 1.39
CA LEU A 9 6.97 -1.41 0.20
C LEU A 9 6.93 -2.88 0.62
N ALA A 10 6.04 -3.67 0.04
CA ALA A 10 6.01 -5.12 0.23
C ALA A 10 5.94 -5.84 -1.12
N ASN A 11 6.80 -6.83 -1.30
CA ASN A 11 6.88 -7.60 -2.54
C ASN A 11 6.91 -9.09 -2.21
N GLY A 12 6.11 -9.86 -2.95
CA GLY A 12 6.13 -11.31 -2.97
C GLY A 12 5.15 -11.96 -1.99
N TYR A 13 4.78 -13.19 -2.31
CA TYR A 13 3.80 -13.99 -1.57
C TYR A 13 4.08 -14.12 -0.07
N LYS A 14 5.36 -14.19 0.33
CA LYS A 14 5.76 -14.29 1.75
C LYS A 14 5.28 -13.11 2.59
N LYS A 15 4.93 -11.97 1.97
CA LYS A 15 4.43 -10.78 2.66
C LYS A 15 2.91 -10.69 2.66
N ALA A 16 2.20 -11.54 1.91
CA ALA A 16 0.75 -11.44 1.74
C ALA A 16 -0.01 -11.47 3.06
N ARG A 17 0.34 -12.41 3.96
CA ARG A 17 -0.27 -12.50 5.29
C ARG A 17 -0.06 -11.23 6.13
N ALA A 18 1.12 -10.62 6.06
CA ALA A 18 1.41 -9.39 6.80
C ALA A 18 0.63 -8.20 6.23
N VAL A 19 0.52 -8.12 4.90
CA VAL A 19 -0.30 -7.11 4.20
C VAL A 19 -1.77 -7.26 4.58
N TYR A 20 -2.30 -8.48 4.57
CA TYR A 20 -3.65 -8.77 5.04
C TYR A 20 -3.92 -8.22 6.45
N HIS A 21 -3.03 -8.51 7.41
CA HIS A 21 -3.19 -8.00 8.77
C HIS A 21 -3.00 -6.48 8.89
N GLY A 22 -2.21 -5.87 8.00
CA GLY A 22 -2.04 -4.42 7.93
C GLY A 22 -3.28 -3.69 7.43
N VAL A 23 -4.05 -4.31 6.52
CA VAL A 23 -5.18 -3.66 5.81
C VAL A 23 -6.55 -4.11 6.32
N GLU A 24 -6.78 -5.42 6.47
CA GLU A 24 -8.08 -5.99 6.84
C GLU A 24 -8.14 -6.50 8.29
N GLY A 25 -7.00 -6.82 8.88
CA GLY A 25 -6.89 -7.24 10.28
C GLY A 25 -7.16 -6.09 11.25
N GLY A 26 -7.53 -6.42 12.49
CA GLY A 26 -7.57 -5.44 13.58
C GLY A 26 -6.17 -5.07 14.06
N VAL A 27 -6.04 -3.88 14.67
CA VAL A 27 -4.80 -3.42 15.29
C VAL A 27 -4.35 -4.40 16.37
N ASN A 28 -3.17 -4.99 16.21
CA ASN A 28 -2.63 -6.01 17.09
C ASN A 28 -1.09 -5.94 17.15
N HIS A 29 -0.52 -6.11 18.34
CA HIS A 29 0.92 -6.11 18.58
C HIS A 29 1.65 -7.31 17.94
N LEU A 30 0.97 -8.44 17.70
CA LEU A 30 1.54 -9.56 16.95
C LEU A 30 1.80 -9.21 15.46
N TRP A 31 1.08 -8.22 14.94
CA TRP A 31 1.19 -7.74 13.57
C TRP A 31 1.39 -6.22 13.58
N THR A 32 2.58 -5.77 13.96
CA THR A 32 2.88 -4.35 14.20
C THR A 32 2.59 -3.42 13.02
N ILE A 33 2.60 -3.94 11.79
CA ILE A 33 2.16 -3.21 10.58
C ILE A 33 0.72 -2.68 10.69
N SER A 34 -0.15 -3.36 11.44
CA SER A 34 -1.54 -2.91 11.69
C SER A 34 -1.61 -1.57 12.44
N ALA A 35 -0.56 -1.14 13.13
CA ALA A 35 -0.49 0.18 13.75
C ALA A 35 -0.63 1.32 12.73
N LEU A 36 -0.30 1.09 11.45
CA LEU A 36 -0.46 2.07 10.37
C LEU A 36 -1.91 2.51 10.16
N GLN A 37 -2.88 1.69 10.55
CA GLN A 37 -4.31 2.05 10.47
C GLN A 37 -4.64 3.28 11.32
N LEU A 38 -3.84 3.56 12.35
CA LEU A 38 -3.98 4.74 13.20
C LEU A 38 -3.26 5.97 12.63
N HIS A 39 -2.54 5.83 11.49
CA HIS A 39 -1.67 6.88 10.97
C HIS A 39 -2.44 7.71 9.98
N ARG A 40 -2.44 9.03 10.17
CA ARG A 40 -3.22 9.93 9.31
C ARG A 40 -2.81 9.87 7.84
N ARG A 41 -1.55 9.51 7.54
CA ARG A 41 -1.01 9.41 6.18
C ARG A 41 -0.07 8.22 6.01
N ALA A 42 -0.63 7.06 5.70
CA ALA A 42 0.14 5.86 5.39
C ALA A 42 -0.14 5.41 3.95
N VAL A 43 0.93 5.03 3.24
CA VAL A 43 0.86 4.47 1.89
C VAL A 43 1.53 3.10 1.90
N LEU A 44 0.82 2.09 1.40
CA LEU A 44 1.33 0.73 1.28
C LEU A 44 1.39 0.36 -0.20
N VAL A 45 2.59 0.19 -0.72
CA VAL A 45 2.86 -0.17 -2.12
C VAL A 45 3.17 -1.65 -2.17
N ILE A 46 2.36 -2.40 -2.91
CA ILE A 46 2.44 -3.87 -2.99
C ILE A 46 2.42 -4.36 -4.43
N ASP A 47 3.03 -5.52 -4.65
CA ASP A 47 2.87 -6.29 -5.88
C ASP A 47 1.62 -7.19 -5.82
N GLU A 48 1.28 -7.80 -6.96
CA GLU A 48 0.11 -8.69 -7.05
C GLU A 48 0.27 -9.95 -6.18
N MET A 49 1.50 -10.46 -5.97
CA MET A 49 1.70 -11.63 -5.12
C MET A 49 1.52 -11.30 -3.63
N ALA A 50 1.91 -10.10 -3.17
CA ALA A 50 1.64 -9.67 -1.80
C ALA A 50 0.17 -9.28 -1.57
N ALA A 51 -0.63 -9.12 -2.63
CA ALA A 51 -2.07 -8.89 -2.52
C ALA A 51 -2.90 -10.19 -2.41
N SER A 52 -2.29 -11.37 -2.53
CA SER A 52 -3.00 -12.66 -2.68
C SER A 52 -3.98 -12.99 -1.55
N ASP A 53 -3.67 -12.56 -0.32
CA ASP A 53 -4.43 -12.90 0.89
C ASP A 53 -5.50 -11.83 1.21
N ILE A 54 -5.55 -10.73 0.45
CA ILE A 54 -6.54 -9.66 0.60
C ILE A 54 -7.84 -10.08 -0.09
N LYS A 55 -9.00 -9.69 0.46
CA LYS A 55 -10.28 -9.93 -0.22
C LYS A 55 -10.34 -9.15 -1.53
N VAL A 56 -10.89 -9.78 -2.56
CA VAL A 56 -11.09 -9.18 -3.88
C VAL A 56 -11.82 -7.83 -3.82
N LYS A 57 -12.78 -7.67 -2.89
CA LYS A 57 -13.50 -6.42 -2.70
C LYS A 57 -12.58 -5.28 -2.24
N THR A 58 -11.73 -5.54 -1.26
CA THR A 58 -10.77 -4.56 -0.71
C THR A 58 -9.75 -4.17 -1.78
N TYR A 59 -9.22 -5.16 -2.50
CA TYR A 59 -8.32 -4.93 -3.62
C TYR A 59 -8.93 -4.03 -4.72
N ARG A 60 -10.15 -4.34 -5.15
CA ARG A 60 -10.87 -3.52 -6.15
C ARG A 60 -11.15 -2.11 -5.65
N TYR A 61 -11.60 -1.99 -4.40
CA TYR A 61 -11.87 -0.70 -3.77
C TYR A 61 -10.67 0.24 -3.83
N PHE A 62 -9.48 -0.23 -3.44
CA PHE A 62 -8.27 0.59 -3.49
C PHE A 62 -7.83 0.90 -4.92
N LYS A 63 -7.92 -0.07 -5.85
CA LYS A 63 -7.60 0.20 -7.27
C LYS A 63 -8.50 1.26 -7.88
N GLU A 64 -9.79 1.26 -7.57
CA GLU A 64 -10.75 2.25 -8.10
C GLU A 64 -10.53 3.65 -7.53
N ILE A 65 -10.16 3.76 -6.25
CA ILE A 65 -9.82 5.04 -5.63
C ILE A 65 -8.54 5.61 -6.23
N GLU A 66 -7.51 4.79 -6.33
CA GLU A 66 -6.20 5.21 -6.84
C GLU A 66 -6.25 5.57 -8.34
N ALA A 67 -7.04 4.87 -9.14
CA ALA A 67 -7.22 5.19 -10.56
C ALA A 67 -7.71 6.63 -10.82
N LYS A 68 -8.43 7.23 -9.87
CA LYS A 68 -8.88 8.64 -9.98
C LYS A 68 -7.79 9.64 -9.61
N ASN A 69 -6.81 9.23 -8.82
CA ASN A 69 -5.76 10.08 -8.26
C ASN A 69 -4.43 9.98 -9.02
N LEU A 70 -4.25 8.95 -9.85
CA LEU A 70 -3.01 8.67 -10.58
C LEU A 70 -3.06 9.14 -12.04
N ASP A 71 -2.23 10.13 -12.36
CA ASP A 71 -1.85 10.46 -13.74
C ASP A 71 -0.49 9.82 -14.07
N LEU A 72 -0.53 8.59 -14.55
CA LEU A 72 0.65 7.78 -14.86
C LEU A 72 1.52 8.41 -15.96
N GLU A 73 0.92 9.07 -16.94
CA GLU A 73 1.66 9.67 -18.06
C GLU A 73 2.47 10.89 -17.61
N LYS A 74 1.87 11.72 -16.75
CA LYS A 74 2.59 12.83 -16.11
C LYS A 74 3.79 12.35 -15.31
N TYR A 75 3.63 11.31 -14.47
CA TYR A 75 4.72 10.81 -13.63
C TYR A 75 5.82 10.13 -14.45
N LYS A 76 5.49 9.37 -15.49
CA LYS A 76 6.48 8.79 -16.42
C LYS A 76 7.33 9.88 -17.06
N LYS A 77 6.70 10.95 -17.56
CA LYS A 77 7.42 12.07 -18.18
C LYS A 77 8.38 12.73 -17.18
N TYR A 78 7.93 12.97 -15.96
CA TYR A 78 8.76 13.54 -14.89
C TYR A 78 9.96 12.66 -14.53
N LEU A 79 9.77 11.34 -14.42
CA LEU A 79 10.86 10.40 -14.13
C LEU A 79 11.91 10.34 -15.25
N ILE A 80 11.47 10.43 -16.52
CA ILE A 80 12.37 10.47 -17.69
C ILE A 80 13.17 11.77 -17.69
N GLU A 81 12.57 12.90 -17.31
CA GLU A 81 13.27 14.19 -17.21
C GLU A 81 14.29 14.22 -16.06
N LEU A 82 13.99 13.62 -14.91
CA LEU A 82 14.92 13.49 -13.79
C LEU A 82 16.13 12.59 -14.07
N GLY A 83 15.98 11.61 -14.96
CA GLY A 83 17.04 10.67 -15.33
C GLY A 83 18.01 11.20 -16.38
N LYS A 84 17.77 12.40 -16.93
CA LYS A 84 18.68 13.11 -17.84
C LYS A 84 19.60 14.04 -17.06
#